data_AF-V5GQM4-F1
#
_entry.id   AF-V5GQM4-F1
#
_cell.length_a   1.000
_cell.length_b   1.000
_cell.length_c   1.000
_cell.angle_alpha   90.00
_cell.angle_beta   90.00
_cell.angle_gamma   90.00
#
_symmetry.space_group_name_H-M   'P 1'
#
loop_
_entity.id
_entity.type
_entity.pdbx_description
1 polymer ?
#
loop_
_entity_poly.entity_id
_entity_poly.type
_entity_poly.pdbx_seq_one_letter_code
_entity_poly.pdbx_strand_id
1 'polypeptide(L)'
;STELLLIKQSSEGQAVSTELKGDSLMPRFLTGLAEKFRQKNLDGDNVVSLSILIIDGETYILSLCRNGHLKFWSCSKGQCVAVIDILAETGDIAKDRVQGAVLRKSVDETSAESILAVFMSFASGCQFHILKPFISGQQIRIVRLNTLSSLENDLIDFALQT
;
A
#
# COMPACT_ATOMS: atom_id res chain seq x y z
N SER A 1 -0.47 -9.98 0.20
CA SER A 1 0.60 -10.59 0.97
C SER A 1 0.36 -10.38 2.44
N THR A 2 0.58 -11.44 3.21
CA THR A 2 0.62 -11.41 4.68
C THR A 2 2.00 -11.07 5.20
N GLU A 3 3.05 -11.18 4.38
CA GLU A 3 4.46 -10.99 4.76
C GLU A 3 5.23 -10.30 3.61
N LEU A 4 6.33 -9.64 3.95
CA LEU A 4 7.33 -9.15 2.99
C LEU A 4 8.73 -9.57 3.43
N LEU A 5 9.65 -9.79 2.50
CA LEU A 5 11.06 -10.01 2.81
C LEU A 5 11.85 -8.73 2.60
N LEU A 6 12.45 -8.20 3.67
CA LEU A 6 13.37 -7.07 3.62
C LEU A 6 14.80 -7.60 3.54
N ILE A 7 15.55 -7.19 2.52
CA ILE A 7 16.97 -7.51 2.38
C ILE A 7 17.76 -6.21 2.50
N LYS A 8 18.62 -6.11 3.51
CA LYS A 8 19.53 -4.97 3.70
C LYS A 8 20.94 -5.43 3.37
N GLN A 9 21.62 -4.71 2.50
CA GLN A 9 23.02 -4.94 2.16
C GLN A 9 23.91 -3.86 2.79
N SER A 10 25.01 -4.26 3.42
CA SER A 10 26.02 -3.34 3.94
C SER A 10 27.00 -2.90 2.83
N SER A 11 27.78 -1.86 3.10
CA SER A 11 28.86 -1.39 2.20
C SER A 11 29.92 -2.47 1.93
N GLU A 12 30.09 -3.42 2.84
CA GLU A 12 31.01 -4.56 2.74
C GLU A 12 30.42 -5.73 1.94
N GLY A 13 29.19 -5.56 1.41
CA GLY A 13 28.50 -6.57 0.62
C GLY A 13 27.80 -7.66 1.43
N GLN A 14 27.76 -7.55 2.76
CA GLN A 14 27.02 -8.49 3.61
C GLN A 14 25.53 -8.20 3.51
N ALA A 15 24.70 -9.25 3.46
CA ALA A 15 23.24 -9.11 3.39
C ALA A 15 22.58 -9.73 4.62
N VAL A 16 21.63 -8.99 5.20
CA VAL A 16 20.74 -9.49 6.26
C VAL A 16 19.31 -9.49 5.71
N SER A 17 18.65 -10.64 5.84
CA SER A 17 17.23 -10.77 5.52
C SER A 17 16.40 -10.66 6.79
N THR A 18 15.26 -9.98 6.70
CA THR A 18 14.30 -9.83 7.78
C THR A 18 12.91 -9.99 7.20
N GLU A 19 12.14 -10.91 7.75
CA GLU A 19 10.72 -11.05 7.41
C GLU A 19 9.94 -9.94 8.12
N LEU A 20 9.18 -9.16 7.34
CA LEU A 20 8.22 -8.19 7.84
C LEU A 20 6.87 -8.88 7.98
N LYS A 21 6.43 -9.08 9.23
CA LYS A 21 5.21 -9.84 9.54
C LYS A 21 3.98 -8.95 9.44
N GLY A 22 2.94 -9.43 8.76
CA GLY A 22 1.62 -8.80 8.82
C GLY A 22 0.86 -9.30 10.04
N ASP A 23 -0.01 -8.46 10.59
CA ASP A 23 -0.92 -8.90 11.66
C ASP A 23 -1.87 -9.98 11.11
N SER A 24 -1.68 -11.21 11.56
CA SER A 24 -2.64 -12.28 11.37
C SER A 24 -3.84 -12.00 12.27
N LEU A 25 -4.88 -11.37 11.74
CA LEU A 25 -6.14 -11.10 12.44
C LEU A 25 -6.90 -12.37 12.89
N MET A 26 -6.41 -13.57 12.57
CA MET A 26 -7.07 -14.83 12.92
C MET A 26 -6.35 -15.57 14.05
N PRO A 27 -7.04 -15.84 15.18
CA PRO A 27 -6.57 -16.77 16.19
C PRO A 27 -6.33 -18.15 15.57
N ARG A 28 -5.19 -18.76 15.88
CA ARG A 28 -4.76 -20.07 15.35
C ARG A 28 -5.68 -21.26 15.71
N PHE A 29 -6.75 -21.02 16.48
CA PHE A 29 -7.68 -22.05 16.94
C PHE A 29 -8.93 -22.24 16.06
N LEU A 30 -9.06 -21.51 14.93
CA LEU A 30 -10.19 -21.62 13.98
C LEU A 30 -9.79 -22.13 12.59
N THR A 31 -8.63 -22.78 12.47
CA THR A 31 -8.01 -23.20 11.20
C THR A 31 -8.96 -23.93 10.24
N GLY A 32 -9.85 -24.81 10.74
CA GLY A 32 -10.78 -25.59 9.89
C GLY A 32 -11.95 -24.81 9.28
N LEU A 33 -12.35 -23.66 9.86
CA LEU A 33 -13.38 -22.77 9.28
C LEU A 33 -12.73 -21.66 8.44
N ALA A 34 -11.50 -21.29 8.79
CA ALA A 34 -10.73 -20.25 8.11
C ALA A 34 -10.36 -20.62 6.66
N GLU A 35 -10.06 -21.88 6.37
CA GLU A 35 -9.69 -22.32 5.00
C GLU A 35 -10.83 -22.12 3.98
N LYS A 36 -12.08 -22.35 4.39
CA LYS A 36 -13.26 -22.14 3.53
C LYS A 36 -13.58 -20.67 3.30
N PHE A 37 -13.27 -19.80 4.26
CA PHE A 37 -13.42 -18.34 4.11
C PHE A 37 -12.28 -17.73 3.29
N ARG A 38 -11.06 -18.27 3.44
CA ARG A 38 -9.85 -17.85 2.74
C ARG A 38 -9.96 -18.02 1.22
N GLN A 39 -10.62 -19.08 0.73
CA GLN A 39 -10.80 -19.32 -0.71
C GLN A 39 -11.57 -18.21 -1.46
N LYS A 40 -12.41 -17.41 -0.78
CA LYS A 40 -13.24 -16.39 -1.46
C LYS A 40 -12.53 -15.07 -1.76
N ASN A 41 -11.38 -14.77 -1.15
CA ASN A 41 -10.74 -13.45 -1.21
C ASN A 41 -9.23 -13.47 -1.55
N LEU A 42 -8.67 -14.59 -2.01
CA LEU A 42 -7.21 -14.76 -2.21
C LEU A 42 -6.58 -13.69 -3.11
N ASP A 43 -7.27 -13.22 -4.14
CA ASP A 43 -6.68 -12.30 -5.11
C ASP A 43 -6.61 -10.84 -4.63
N GLY A 44 -7.51 -10.43 -3.73
CA GLY A 44 -7.65 -9.04 -3.32
C GLY A 44 -6.43 -8.55 -2.54
N ASP A 45 -5.92 -9.39 -1.66
CA ASP A 45 -4.79 -9.03 -0.80
C ASP A 45 -3.44 -9.13 -1.50
N ASN A 46 -3.36 -9.61 -2.75
CA ASN A 46 -2.10 -9.69 -3.49
C ASN A 46 -1.46 -8.30 -3.64
N VAL A 47 -0.17 -8.19 -3.31
CA VAL A 47 0.57 -6.93 -3.48
C VAL A 47 0.83 -6.74 -4.97
N VAL A 48 0.42 -5.59 -5.50
CA VAL A 48 0.56 -5.23 -6.92
C VAL A 48 1.54 -4.09 -7.15
N SER A 49 1.88 -3.34 -6.10
CA SER A 49 2.85 -2.25 -6.19
C SER A 49 3.54 -2.00 -4.85
N LEU A 50 4.81 -1.56 -4.90
CA LEU A 50 5.65 -1.27 -3.74
C LEU A 50 6.29 0.11 -3.89
N SER A 51 6.49 0.80 -2.78
CA SER A 51 7.27 2.04 -2.72
C SER A 51 8.01 2.17 -1.40
N ILE A 52 9.09 2.96 -1.36
CA ILE A 52 9.85 3.27 -0.15
C ILE A 52 9.52 4.69 0.29
N LEU A 53 9.15 4.83 1.56
CA LEU A 53 8.83 6.09 2.19
C LEU A 53 9.74 6.32 3.40
N ILE A 54 10.34 7.50 3.48
CA ILE A 54 11.15 7.92 4.62
C ILE A 54 10.46 9.14 5.22
N ILE A 55 10.07 9.05 6.49
CA ILE A 55 9.45 10.13 7.25
C ILE A 55 10.13 10.16 8.62
N ASP A 56 10.60 11.35 9.03
CA ASP A 56 11.28 11.57 10.32
C ASP A 56 12.45 10.60 10.58
N GLY A 57 13.18 10.22 9.52
CA GLY A 57 14.31 9.29 9.58
C GLY A 57 13.94 7.81 9.65
N GLU A 58 12.66 7.48 9.82
CA GLU A 58 12.15 6.11 9.82
C GLU A 58 11.84 5.64 8.39
N THR A 59 12.26 4.41 8.07
CA THR A 59 12.00 3.80 6.75
C THR A 59 10.76 2.91 6.80
N TYR A 60 9.82 3.19 5.91
CA TYR A 60 8.62 2.42 5.68
C TYR A 60 8.65 1.83 4.27
N ILE A 61 8.24 0.58 4.15
CA ILE A 61 7.82 0.03 2.85
C ILE A 61 6.31 0.24 2.76
N LEU A 62 5.87 0.81 1.65
CA LEU A 62 4.47 0.88 1.29
C LEU A 62 4.16 -0.27 0.34
N SER A 63 3.08 -1.01 0.61
CA SER A 63 2.56 -1.98 -0.35
C SER A 63 1.12 -1.69 -0.68
N LEU A 64 0.80 -1.62 -1.96
CA LEU A 64 -0.57 -1.55 -2.45
C LEU A 64 -1.05 -2.95 -2.82
N CYS A 65 -2.18 -3.36 -2.25
CA CYS A 65 -2.87 -4.58 -2.60
C CYS A 65 -3.86 -4.34 -3.75
N ARG A 66 -4.19 -5.41 -4.50
CA ARG A 66 -5.12 -5.34 -5.63
C ARG A 66 -6.50 -4.78 -5.25
N ASN A 67 -6.94 -5.00 -4.02
CA ASN A 67 -8.21 -4.47 -3.49
C ASN A 67 -8.15 -3.00 -3.05
N GLY A 68 -7.05 -2.29 -3.26
CA GLY A 68 -6.91 -0.89 -2.84
C GLY A 68 -6.46 -0.71 -1.39
N HIS A 69 -6.11 -1.78 -0.67
CA HIS A 69 -5.49 -1.66 0.65
C HIS A 69 -4.03 -1.18 0.53
N LEU A 70 -3.73 -0.03 1.11
CA LEU A 70 -2.38 0.51 1.29
C LEU A 70 -1.85 0.10 2.67
N LYS A 71 -0.78 -0.69 2.69
CA LYS A 71 -0.14 -1.14 3.94
C LYS A 71 1.17 -0.41 4.17
N PHE A 72 1.42 -0.05 5.42
CA PHE A 72 2.66 0.54 5.90
C PHE A 72 3.43 -0.51 6.69
N TRP A 73 4.63 -0.84 6.24
CA TRP A 73 5.51 -1.79 6.90
C TRP A 73 6.69 -1.05 7.50
N SER A 74 6.84 -1.09 8.81
CA SER A 74 7.97 -0.46 9.51
C SER A 74 9.18 -1.37 9.44
N CYS A 75 10.27 -0.89 8.82
CA CYS A 75 11.53 -1.61 8.73
C CYS A 75 12.27 -1.71 10.07
N SER A 76 12.00 -0.78 11.01
CA SER A 76 12.56 -0.79 12.36
C SER A 76 11.80 -1.76 13.28
N LYS A 77 10.47 -1.81 13.17
CA LYS A 77 9.63 -2.74 13.95
C LYS A 77 9.49 -4.13 13.35
N GLY A 78 9.90 -4.35 12.09
CA GLY A 78 9.84 -5.64 11.44
C GLY A 78 8.41 -6.14 11.14
N GLN A 79 7.45 -5.23 11.00
CA GLN A 79 6.03 -5.60 10.87
C GLN A 79 5.19 -4.57 10.12
N CYS A 80 4.01 -4.99 9.66
CA CYS A 80 2.95 -4.11 9.21
C CYS A 80 2.43 -3.30 10.41
N VAL A 81 2.36 -1.98 10.27
CA VAL A 81 1.95 -1.06 11.33
C VAL A 81 0.66 -0.30 11.00
N ALA A 82 0.21 -0.33 9.75
CA ALA A 82 -1.10 0.18 9.35
C ALA A 82 -1.57 -0.48 8.05
N VAL A 83 -2.89 -0.63 7.93
CA VAL A 83 -3.60 -1.01 6.70
C VAL A 83 -4.69 0.02 6.49
N ILE A 84 -4.70 0.64 5.32
CA ILE A 84 -5.63 1.69 4.96
C ILE A 84 -6.41 1.27 3.73
N ASP A 85 -7.73 1.26 3.82
CA ASP A 85 -8.61 1.12 2.66
C ASP A 85 -8.77 2.49 1.99
N ILE A 86 -8.11 2.68 0.84
CA ILE A 86 -8.10 3.97 0.14
C ILE A 86 -9.52 4.37 -0.26
N LEU A 87 -10.32 3.43 -0.75
CA LEU A 87 -11.67 3.71 -1.25
C LEU A 87 -12.59 4.13 -0.11
N ALA A 88 -12.50 3.44 1.04
CA ALA A 88 -13.22 3.84 2.24
C ALA A 88 -12.77 5.23 2.74
N GLU A 89 -11.47 5.51 2.77
CA GLU A 89 -10.94 6.80 3.24
C GLU A 89 -11.23 7.96 2.28
N THR A 90 -11.30 7.73 0.97
CA THR A 90 -11.63 8.78 0.00
C THR A 90 -13.14 8.99 -0.16
N GLY A 91 -13.97 8.13 0.44
CA GLY A 91 -15.43 8.15 0.28
C GLY A 91 -15.89 7.62 -1.08
N ASP A 92 -14.99 7.01 -1.85
CA ASP A 92 -15.31 6.37 -3.12
C ASP A 92 -15.82 4.95 -2.85
N ILE A 93 -17.13 4.80 -2.71
CA ILE A 93 -17.75 3.47 -2.70
C ILE A 93 -17.69 2.95 -4.13
N ALA A 94 -16.57 2.31 -4.50
CA ALA A 94 -16.45 1.67 -5.78
C ALA A 94 -17.60 0.65 -5.93
N LYS A 95 -18.48 0.91 -6.90
CA LYS A 95 -19.56 -0.02 -7.25
C LYS A 95 -19.00 -1.28 -7.91
N ASP A 96 -17.79 -1.16 -8.46
CA ASP A 96 -17.11 -2.18 -9.24
C ASP A 96 -15.86 -2.68 -8.51
N ARG A 97 -15.48 -3.93 -8.81
CA ARG A 97 -14.24 -4.53 -8.32
C ARG A 97 -13.03 -3.87 -8.99
N VAL A 98 -12.01 -3.52 -8.19
CA VAL A 98 -10.70 -3.06 -8.69
C VAL A 98 -10.07 -4.13 -9.59
N GLN A 99 -9.69 -3.74 -10.80
CA GLN A 99 -9.09 -4.61 -11.81
C GLN A 99 -7.56 -4.48 -11.85
N GLY A 100 -7.05 -3.27 -11.66
CA GLY A 100 -5.63 -2.95 -11.57
C GLY A 100 -5.38 -1.81 -10.59
N ALA A 101 -4.20 -1.79 -9.99
CA ALA A 101 -3.81 -0.71 -9.08
C ALA A 101 -2.29 -0.51 -9.09
N VAL A 102 -1.84 0.74 -9.03
CA VAL A 102 -0.42 1.11 -9.06
C VAL A 102 -0.15 2.26 -8.08
N LEU A 103 0.93 2.15 -7.32
CA LEU A 103 1.39 3.18 -6.38
C LEU A 103 2.62 3.90 -6.94
N ARG A 104 2.59 5.24 -6.92
CA ARG A 104 3.75 6.09 -7.16
C ARG A 104 3.92 7.09 -6.02
N LYS A 105 5.17 7.43 -5.72
CA LYS A 105 5.56 8.49 -4.78
C LYS A 105 6.11 9.67 -5.59
N SER A 106 5.91 10.89 -5.14
CA SER A 106 6.50 12.07 -5.77
C SER A 106 8.02 11.98 -5.84
N VAL A 107 8.58 12.35 -6.98
CA VAL A 107 10.02 12.45 -7.22
C VAL A 107 10.41 13.90 -6.96
N ASP A 108 10.66 14.24 -5.70
CA ASP A 108 11.27 15.51 -5.35
C ASP A 108 12.18 15.32 -4.14
N GLU A 109 13.42 15.78 -4.29
CA GLU A 109 14.49 15.72 -3.29
C GLU A 109 14.42 16.91 -2.31
N THR A 110 13.62 17.93 -2.64
CA THR A 110 13.57 19.20 -1.90
C THR A 110 12.36 19.36 -0.99
N SER A 111 11.21 18.75 -1.33
CA SER A 111 10.03 18.81 -0.47
C SER A 111 10.13 17.83 0.70
N ALA A 112 10.01 18.37 1.91
CA ALA A 112 9.89 17.60 3.15
C ALA A 112 8.63 16.71 3.19
N GLU A 113 7.74 16.85 2.20
CA GLU A 113 6.42 16.22 2.18
C GLU A 113 6.34 15.18 1.07
N SER A 114 6.29 13.91 1.46
CA SER A 114 6.10 12.83 0.49
C SER A 114 4.64 12.75 0.05
N ILE A 115 4.34 13.03 -1.22
CA ILE A 115 3.00 12.83 -1.79
C ILE A 115 2.96 11.48 -2.49
N LEU A 116 1.83 10.79 -2.37
CA LEU A 116 1.54 9.52 -3.03
C LEU A 116 0.46 9.73 -4.08
N ALA A 117 0.58 9.01 -5.18
CA ALA A 117 -0.48 8.87 -6.17
C ALA A 117 -0.81 7.38 -6.33
N VAL A 118 -2.08 7.05 -6.18
CA VAL A 118 -2.58 5.69 -6.36
C VAL A 118 -3.54 5.67 -7.53
N PHE A 119 -3.16 4.95 -8.58
CA PHE A 119 -4.04 4.62 -9.67
C PHE A 119 -4.85 3.38 -9.33
N MET A 120 -6.15 3.39 -9.63
CA MET A 120 -7.03 2.23 -9.59
C MET A 120 -7.90 2.20 -10.85
N SER A 121 -7.98 1.03 -11.50
CA SER A 121 -8.89 0.79 -12.63
C SER A 121 -10.05 -0.10 -12.23
N PHE A 122 -11.20 0.16 -12.84
CA PHE A 122 -12.49 -0.48 -12.64
C PHE A 122 -13.12 -0.79 -13.99
N ALA A 123 -14.20 -1.55 -14.00
CA ALA A 123 -14.96 -1.78 -15.23
C ALA A 123 -15.55 -0.48 -15.81
N SER A 124 -15.88 0.49 -14.96
CA SER A 124 -16.50 1.77 -15.33
C SER A 124 -15.51 2.91 -15.63
N GLY A 125 -14.21 2.70 -15.47
CA GLY A 125 -13.20 3.74 -15.65
C GLY A 125 -12.05 3.60 -14.64
N CYS A 126 -11.24 4.64 -14.50
CA CYS A 126 -10.14 4.68 -13.56
C CYS A 126 -10.14 5.93 -12.68
N GLN A 127 -9.39 5.85 -11.59
CA GLN A 127 -9.20 6.94 -10.65
C GLN A 127 -7.71 7.09 -10.28
N PHE A 128 -7.28 8.32 -10.08
CA PHE A 128 -6.01 8.67 -9.43
C PHE A 128 -6.30 9.36 -8.10
N HIS A 129 -5.91 8.74 -7.00
CA HIS A 129 -6.01 9.31 -5.67
C HIS A 129 -4.68 9.93 -5.29
N ILE A 130 -4.67 11.25 -5.10
CA ILE A 130 -3.51 12.00 -4.63
C ILE A 130 -3.61 12.12 -3.11
N LEU A 131 -2.64 11.53 -2.41
CA LEU A 131 -2.68 11.27 -0.98
C LEU A 131 -1.43 11.81 -0.30
N LYS A 132 -1.59 12.35 0.90
CA LYS A 132 -0.50 12.74 1.79
C LYS A 132 -0.51 11.86 3.04
N PRO A 133 0.52 11.03 3.27
CA PRO A 133 0.64 10.29 4.52
C PRO A 133 0.93 11.26 5.68
N PHE A 134 0.33 10.97 6.84
CA PHE A 134 0.56 11.68 8.09
C PHE A 134 0.86 10.66 9.18
N ILE A 135 2.03 10.77 9.80
CA ILE A 135 2.48 9.89 10.89
C ILE A 135 2.61 10.73 12.15
N SER A 136 1.87 10.37 13.20
CA SER A 136 1.94 11.03 14.50
C SER A 136 2.00 9.98 15.60
N GLY A 137 3.19 9.81 16.19
CA GLY A 137 3.46 8.76 17.16
C GLY A 137 3.24 7.37 16.55
N GLN A 138 2.21 6.66 17.03
CA GLN A 138 1.84 5.33 16.51
C GLN A 138 0.71 5.37 15.48
N GLN A 139 0.12 6.54 15.24
CA GLN A 139 -1.00 6.68 14.32
C GLN A 139 -0.50 7.03 12.92
N ILE A 140 -0.85 6.21 11.95
CA ILE A 140 -0.64 6.46 10.53
C ILE A 140 -2.00 6.73 9.89
N ARG A 141 -2.11 7.84 9.17
CA ARG A 141 -3.28 8.21 8.39
C ARG A 141 -2.84 8.67 7.00
N ILE A 142 -3.80 8.74 6.10
CA ILE A 142 -3.65 9.46 4.83
C ILE A 142 -4.65 10.61 4.79
N VAL A 143 -4.23 11.70 4.17
CA VAL A 143 -5.10 12.82 3.82
C VAL A 143 -5.25 12.82 2.31
N ARG A 144 -6.50 12.77 1.83
CA ARG A 144 -6.80 12.92 0.41
C ARG A 144 -6.63 14.38 0.00
N LEU A 145 -5.70 14.63 -0.93
CA LEU A 145 -5.51 15.94 -1.53
C LEU A 145 -6.41 16.14 -2.74
N ASN A 146 -6.53 15.11 -3.60
CA ASN A 146 -7.38 15.15 -4.79
C ASN A 146 -7.75 13.74 -5.27
N THR A 147 -8.82 13.65 -6.06
CA THR A 147 -9.16 12.46 -6.85
C THR A 147 -9.40 12.89 -8.30
N LEU A 148 -8.65 12.34 -9.25
CA LEU A 148 -8.91 12.50 -10.68
C LEU A 148 -9.62 11.25 -11.19
N SER A 149 -10.51 11.37 -12.16
CA SER A 149 -11.21 10.23 -12.76
C SER A 149 -11.20 10.33 -14.28
N SER A 150 -11.10 9.18 -14.94
CA SER A 150 -11.17 9.06 -16.40
C SER A 150 -11.96 7.81 -16.80
N LEU A 151 -12.50 7.79 -18.02
CA LEU A 151 -13.14 6.60 -18.60
C LEU A 151 -12.14 5.64 -19.26
N GLU A 152 -10.89 6.08 -19.45
CA GLU A 152 -9.82 5.28 -20.03
C GLU A 152 -9.21 4.34 -18.98
N ASN A 153 -8.99 3.07 -19.32
CA ASN A 153 -8.56 2.04 -18.37
C ASN A 153 -7.13 1.52 -18.59
N ASP A 154 -6.56 1.76 -19.78
CA ASP A 154 -5.28 1.17 -20.20
C ASP A 154 -4.10 2.07 -19.79
N LEU A 155 -3.80 2.07 -18.49
CA LEU A 155 -2.61 2.74 -17.98
C LEU A 155 -1.35 1.91 -18.27
N ILE A 156 -0.42 2.48 -19.02
CA ILE A 156 0.92 1.90 -19.22
C ILE A 156 1.81 2.25 -18.01
N ASP A 157 1.99 3.54 -17.73
CA ASP A 157 2.74 4.04 -16.58
C ASP A 157 2.40 5.51 -16.30
N PHE A 158 2.79 6.00 -15.12
CA PHE A 158 2.75 7.42 -14.75
C PHE A 158 3.85 7.75 -13.72
N ALA A 159 4.18 9.03 -13.64
CA ALA A 159 5.03 9.60 -12.61
C ALA A 159 4.27 10.70 -11.87
N LEU A 160 4.64 10.92 -10.60
CA LEU A 160 4.16 12.04 -9.81
C LEU A 160 5.33 12.99 -9.57
N GLN A 161 5.13 14.27 -9.89
CA GLN A 161 6.07 15.35 -9.65
C GLN A 161 5.36 16.47 -8.89
N THR A 162 6.06 17.09 -7.95
CA THR A 162 5.59 18.22 -7.14
C THR A 162 6.34 19.49 -7.52
#